data_AF-A0A3B6N1R8-F1
#
_entry.id   AF-A0A3B6N1R8-F1
#
_cell.length_a   1.000
_cell.length_b   1.000
_cell.length_c   1.000
_cell.angle_alpha   90.00
_cell.angle_beta   90.00
_cell.angle_gamma   90.00
#
_symmetry.space_group_name_H-M   'P 1'
#
loop_
_entity.id
_entity.type
_entity.pdbx_description
1 polymer ?
#
loop_
_entity_poly.entity_id
_entity_poly.type
_entity_poly.pdbx_seq_one_letter_code
_entity_poly.pdbx_strand_id
1 'polypeptide(L)'
;MQLIWGYGHAPTGIYLFELLIPVFFSLTRLVYLTPLFWAMIGGRMDTMSYLLDHGANPHKVDDRGFNPLHRAARRGDPEMVELLLAKGVSVDPVSASGTPLHIAAYNGHDEAMKILLKHNADCNKIVPGAETLLLAAIAGSSVKCVKLLVEAGADVNDGLITPLVAAATNTACLKYLLEAGANPNVPDNFGRMPIEIAALDGSREDVEILFPVTYCIPTVHDWSIDGIIHHAKSASMKQGDHSNVRRMAELKSLAVNSLKRNDYFSAATLYSVAMKHDRHDATLLSNRSLCFLRMGDGHKALQDALACSEMRPGWPKGWYRLGAALMLLKV
;
A
#
# COMPACT_ATOMS: atom_id res chain seq x y z
N MET A 1 -19.09 1.99 39.62
CA MET A 1 -18.65 1.15 40.75
C MET A 1 -17.38 0.44 40.31
N GLN A 2 -16.26 0.72 40.98
CA GLN A 2 -14.90 0.36 40.57
C GLN A 2 -14.71 -1.14 40.31
N LEU A 3 -14.08 -1.51 39.20
CA LEU A 3 -13.56 -2.85 38.96
C LEU A 3 -12.04 -2.84 39.14
N ILE A 4 -11.61 -3.52 40.20
CA ILE A 4 -10.23 -3.75 40.56
C ILE A 4 -9.77 -4.99 39.77
N TRP A 5 -8.75 -4.84 38.92
CA TRP A 5 -8.13 -5.97 38.23
C TRP A 5 -7.12 -6.65 39.16
N GLY A 6 -7.53 -7.77 39.76
CA GLY A 6 -6.64 -8.69 40.46
C GLY A 6 -6.05 -9.73 39.50
N TYR A 7 -4.72 -9.80 39.45
CA TYR A 7 -3.93 -10.82 38.76
C TYR A 7 -4.12 -12.22 39.39
N GLY A 8 -4.11 -13.25 38.54
CA GLY A 8 -3.78 -14.63 38.92
C GLY A 8 -4.96 -15.61 38.94
N HIS A 9 -4.78 -16.73 38.21
CA HIS A 9 -5.61 -17.94 38.09
C HIS A 9 -6.59 -18.02 36.91
N ALA A 10 -6.14 -18.68 35.83
CA ALA A 10 -6.98 -19.52 34.98
C ALA A 10 -7.64 -20.59 35.88
N PRO A 11 -8.98 -20.64 36.02
CA PRO A 11 -9.90 -21.05 34.95
C PRO A 11 -11.23 -20.25 34.86
N THR A 12 -11.41 -19.19 35.64
CA THR A 12 -12.70 -18.46 35.72
C THR A 12 -12.96 -17.53 34.52
N GLY A 13 -11.90 -17.11 33.81
CA GLY A 13 -12.02 -16.32 32.58
C GLY A 13 -12.56 -17.09 31.37
N ILE A 14 -12.51 -18.44 31.40
CA ILE A 14 -12.98 -19.31 30.31
C ILE A 14 -14.50 -19.52 30.43
N TYR A 15 -15.02 -19.69 31.64
CA TYR A 15 -16.46 -19.85 31.89
C TYR A 15 -17.27 -18.59 31.62
N LEU A 16 -16.72 -17.40 31.89
CA LEU A 16 -17.37 -16.14 31.50
C LEU A 16 -17.35 -15.94 29.97
N PHE A 17 -16.40 -16.56 29.28
CA PHE A 17 -16.27 -16.53 27.82
C PHE A 17 -17.29 -17.45 27.14
N GLU A 18 -17.60 -18.62 27.70
CA GLU A 18 -18.58 -19.55 27.11
C GLU A 18 -20.04 -19.10 27.25
N LEU A 19 -20.40 -18.39 28.33
CA LEU A 19 -21.78 -17.96 28.60
C LEU A 19 -22.20 -16.67 27.84
N LEU A 20 -21.26 -15.92 27.29
CA LEU A 20 -21.54 -14.64 26.62
C LEU A 20 -21.51 -14.70 25.08
N ILE A 21 -21.11 -15.83 24.48
CA ILE A 21 -21.05 -16.00 23.02
C ILE A 21 -22.41 -15.77 22.34
N PRO A 22 -23.56 -16.25 22.84
CA PRO A 22 -24.83 -16.02 22.12
C PRO A 22 -25.38 -14.60 22.28
N VAL A 23 -25.14 -13.95 23.43
CA VAL A 23 -25.79 -12.68 23.79
C VAL A 23 -25.02 -11.48 23.22
N PHE A 24 -23.69 -11.57 23.09
CA PHE A 24 -22.87 -10.50 22.51
C PHE A 24 -22.94 -10.45 20.97
N PHE A 25 -23.25 -11.58 20.32
CA PHE A 25 -23.36 -11.69 18.85
C PHE A 25 -24.58 -10.97 18.25
N SER A 26 -25.58 -10.60 19.06
CA SER A 26 -26.83 -9.99 18.57
C SER A 26 -26.80 -8.45 18.49
N LEU A 27 -25.89 -7.77 19.21
CA LEU A 27 -26.07 -6.33 19.50
C LEU A 27 -24.99 -5.38 18.98
N THR A 28 -24.00 -5.83 18.19
CA THR A 28 -23.17 -4.88 17.43
C THR A 28 -22.96 -5.35 16.00
N ARG A 29 -23.25 -4.44 15.06
CA ARG A 29 -22.97 -4.56 13.62
C ARG A 29 -21.45 -4.41 13.35
N LEU A 30 -20.61 -5.04 14.18
CA LEU A 30 -19.14 -5.11 14.09
C LEU A 30 -18.74 -6.58 14.02
N VAL A 31 -18.87 -7.16 12.82
CA VAL A 31 -18.75 -8.61 12.51
C VAL A 31 -17.31 -9.14 12.65
N TYR A 32 -16.38 -8.34 13.17
CA TYR A 32 -14.92 -8.60 13.19
C TYR A 32 -14.31 -8.90 14.57
N LEU A 33 -15.09 -8.91 15.66
CA LEU A 33 -14.59 -9.26 17.01
C LEU A 33 -14.67 -10.78 17.26
N THR A 34 -13.80 -11.58 16.63
CA THR A 34 -13.68 -13.00 17.05
C THR A 34 -12.81 -13.11 18.32
N PRO A 35 -13.02 -14.11 19.18
CA PRO A 35 -12.11 -14.41 20.29
C PRO A 35 -10.65 -14.57 19.82
N LEU A 36 -10.46 -15.20 18.65
CA LEU A 36 -9.15 -15.35 18.01
C LEU A 36 -8.52 -13.99 17.70
N PHE A 37 -9.29 -13.05 17.15
CA PHE A 37 -8.79 -11.70 16.85
C PHE A 37 -8.32 -10.96 18.10
N TRP A 38 -9.04 -11.08 19.22
CA TRP A 38 -8.60 -10.49 20.49
C TRP A 38 -7.33 -11.15 21.05
N ALA A 39 -7.21 -12.47 20.93
CA ALA A 39 -6.00 -13.19 21.31
C ALA A 39 -4.78 -12.71 20.48
N MET A 40 -4.98 -12.51 19.17
CA MET A 40 -3.97 -11.95 18.26
C MET A 40 -3.58 -10.51 18.62
N ILE A 41 -4.55 -9.63 18.92
CA ILE A 41 -4.25 -8.26 19.35
C ILE A 41 -3.40 -8.28 20.63
N GLY A 42 -3.73 -9.17 21.56
CA GLY A 42 -3.00 -9.33 22.81
C GLY A 42 -1.65 -10.04 22.68
N GLY A 43 -1.29 -10.60 21.52
CA GLY A 43 -0.07 -11.40 21.35
C GLY A 43 -0.03 -12.67 22.21
N ARG A 44 -1.19 -13.22 22.59
CA ARG A 44 -1.29 -14.37 23.50
C ARG A 44 -1.27 -15.68 22.72
N MET A 45 -0.08 -16.16 22.37
CA MET A 45 0.11 -17.36 21.54
C MET A 45 -0.57 -18.60 22.11
N ASP A 46 -0.49 -18.85 23.42
CA ASP A 46 -1.18 -19.99 24.06
C ASP A 46 -2.70 -19.92 23.88
N THR A 47 -3.27 -18.72 24.04
CA THR A 47 -4.71 -18.49 23.84
C THR A 47 -5.09 -18.67 22.37
N MET A 48 -4.24 -18.22 21.44
CA MET A 48 -4.47 -18.43 20.02
C MET A 48 -4.45 -19.91 19.66
N SER A 49 -3.43 -20.67 20.08
CA SER A 49 -3.36 -22.10 19.83
C SER A 49 -4.58 -22.81 20.37
N TYR A 50 -4.93 -22.55 21.64
CA TYR A 50 -6.12 -23.13 22.27
C TYR A 50 -7.39 -22.86 21.46
N LEU A 51 -7.63 -21.61 21.06
CA LEU A 51 -8.82 -21.26 20.27
C LEU A 51 -8.84 -21.96 18.90
N LEU A 52 -7.70 -22.04 18.23
CA LEU A 52 -7.57 -22.70 16.93
C LEU A 52 -7.79 -24.22 17.04
N ASP A 53 -7.26 -24.83 18.10
CA ASP A 53 -7.46 -26.26 18.40
C ASP A 53 -8.92 -26.59 18.74
N HIS A 54 -9.68 -25.60 19.22
CA HIS A 54 -11.09 -25.74 19.59
C HIS A 54 -12.05 -25.12 18.56
N GLY A 55 -11.63 -25.02 17.29
CA GLY A 55 -12.51 -24.73 16.17
C GLY A 55 -12.70 -23.24 15.83
N ALA A 56 -11.88 -22.33 16.39
CA ALA A 56 -11.86 -20.96 15.89
C ALA A 56 -11.42 -20.93 14.43
N ASN A 57 -12.15 -20.22 13.58
CA ASN A 57 -11.89 -20.17 12.14
C ASN A 57 -10.69 -19.23 11.83
N PRO A 58 -9.54 -19.75 11.34
CA PRO A 58 -8.37 -18.93 11.03
C PRO A 58 -8.46 -18.24 9.66
N HIS A 59 -9.51 -18.50 8.88
CA HIS A 59 -9.74 -17.92 7.56
C HIS A 59 -10.72 -16.74 7.58
N LYS A 60 -11.29 -16.41 8.74
CA LYS A 60 -12.29 -15.33 8.85
C LYS A 60 -11.68 -14.00 8.38
N VAL A 61 -12.29 -13.40 7.36
CA VAL A 61 -11.91 -12.09 6.81
C VAL A 61 -12.77 -10.97 7.38
N ASP A 62 -12.21 -9.77 7.46
CA ASP A 62 -12.97 -8.53 7.66
C ASP A 62 -13.52 -7.97 6.33
N ASP A 63 -14.24 -6.85 6.41
CA ASP A 63 -14.87 -6.20 5.25
C ASP A 63 -13.87 -5.72 4.19
N ARG A 64 -12.56 -5.70 4.51
CA ARG A 64 -11.47 -5.35 3.59
C ARG A 64 -10.67 -6.58 3.14
N GLY A 65 -11.16 -7.78 3.42
CA GLY A 65 -10.50 -9.04 3.04
C GLY A 65 -9.31 -9.42 3.93
N PHE A 66 -9.08 -8.74 5.05
CA PHE A 66 -7.97 -9.09 5.95
C PHE A 66 -8.35 -10.31 6.79
N ASN A 67 -7.63 -11.40 6.60
CA ASN A 67 -7.66 -12.56 7.49
C ASN A 67 -6.59 -12.44 8.61
N PRO A 68 -6.56 -13.37 9.58
CA PRO A 68 -5.53 -13.47 10.59
C PRO A 68 -4.09 -13.40 10.05
N LEU A 69 -3.77 -14.06 8.95
CA LEU A 69 -2.40 -14.09 8.42
C LEU A 69 -1.92 -12.69 7.98
N HIS A 70 -2.79 -11.88 7.37
CA HIS A 70 -2.48 -10.48 7.07
C HIS A 70 -2.17 -9.66 8.32
N ARG A 71 -2.89 -9.92 9.43
CA ARG A 71 -2.68 -9.21 10.69
C ARG A 71 -1.38 -9.62 11.37
N ALA A 72 -1.05 -10.91 11.34
CA ALA A 72 0.23 -11.44 11.82
C ALA A 72 1.41 -10.84 11.03
N ALA A 73 1.31 -10.86 9.70
CA ALA A 73 2.30 -10.24 8.81
C ALA A 73 2.48 -8.74 9.07
N ARG A 74 1.39 -7.99 9.28
CA ARG A 74 1.46 -6.56 9.63
C ARG A 74 2.10 -6.27 10.98
N ARG A 75 2.03 -7.20 11.93
CA ARG A 75 2.68 -7.08 13.24
C ARG A 75 4.16 -7.46 13.17
N GLY A 76 4.56 -8.16 12.11
CA GLY A 76 5.90 -8.75 12.01
C GLY A 76 6.12 -9.85 13.04
N ASP A 77 5.06 -10.58 13.41
CA ASP A 77 5.12 -11.62 14.44
C ASP A 77 5.36 -12.99 13.78
N PRO A 78 6.61 -13.49 13.75
CA PRO A 78 6.95 -14.72 13.04
C PRO A 78 6.26 -15.96 13.64
N GLU A 79 6.12 -16.01 14.97
CA GLU A 79 5.48 -17.15 15.65
C GLU A 79 3.99 -17.22 15.30
N MET A 80 3.32 -16.07 15.23
CA MET A 80 1.93 -15.98 14.82
C MET A 80 1.73 -16.37 13.35
N VAL A 81 2.65 -15.95 12.47
CA VAL A 81 2.64 -16.33 11.05
C VAL A 81 2.80 -17.84 10.90
N GLU A 82 3.80 -18.44 11.55
CA GLU A 82 4.05 -19.88 11.49
C GLU A 82 2.87 -20.69 12.03
N LEU A 83 2.29 -20.28 13.17
CA LEU A 83 1.12 -20.95 13.75
C LEU A 83 -0.07 -20.95 12.79
N LEU A 84 -0.39 -19.81 12.17
CA LEU A 84 -1.52 -19.70 11.25
C LEU A 84 -1.32 -20.54 9.98
N LEU A 85 -0.11 -20.56 9.43
CA LEU A 85 0.24 -21.41 8.29
C LEU A 85 0.14 -22.90 8.66
N ALA A 86 0.62 -23.28 9.84
CA ALA A 86 0.49 -24.64 10.36
C ALA A 86 -0.97 -25.10 10.57
N LYS A 87 -1.90 -24.16 10.79
CA LYS A 87 -3.35 -24.42 10.82
C LYS A 87 -4.02 -24.41 9.45
N GLY A 88 -3.24 -24.40 8.36
CA GLY A 88 -3.73 -24.56 6.99
C GLY A 88 -4.28 -23.28 6.37
N VAL A 89 -3.97 -22.10 6.92
CA VAL A 89 -4.30 -20.83 6.26
C VAL A 89 -3.51 -20.73 4.96
N SER A 90 -4.19 -20.41 3.85
CA SER A 90 -3.52 -20.10 2.58
C SER A 90 -2.45 -19.03 2.80
N VAL A 91 -1.29 -19.17 2.15
CA VAL A 91 -0.16 -18.25 2.27
C VAL A 91 -0.39 -16.93 1.51
N ASP A 92 -1.14 -16.97 0.41
CA ASP A 92 -1.44 -15.82 -0.47
C ASP A 92 -2.93 -15.43 -0.54
N PRO A 93 -3.62 -15.24 0.59
CA PRO A 93 -4.94 -14.62 0.60
C PRO A 93 -4.78 -13.16 0.16
N VAL A 94 -5.75 -12.63 -0.58
CA VAL A 94 -5.70 -11.26 -1.08
C VAL A 94 -6.64 -10.37 -0.26
N SER A 95 -6.10 -9.27 0.26
CA SER A 95 -6.87 -8.19 0.89
C SER A 95 -6.83 -6.92 0.04
N ALA A 96 -7.55 -5.88 0.49
CA ALA A 96 -7.46 -4.54 -0.09
C ALA A 96 -6.05 -3.89 -0.04
N SER A 97 -5.08 -4.50 0.67
CA SER A 97 -3.69 -4.03 0.75
C SER A 97 -2.67 -5.06 0.23
N GLY A 98 -3.11 -6.03 -0.58
CA GLY A 98 -2.24 -7.07 -1.10
C GLY A 98 -2.28 -8.37 -0.29
N THR A 99 -1.29 -9.22 -0.50
CA THR A 99 -1.08 -10.47 0.25
C THR A 99 -0.41 -10.20 1.61
N PRO A 100 -0.35 -11.18 2.53
CA PRO A 100 0.45 -11.05 3.75
C PRO A 100 1.91 -10.69 3.46
N LEU A 101 2.49 -11.19 2.37
CA LEU A 101 3.87 -10.85 1.97
C LEU A 101 4.00 -9.36 1.60
N HIS A 102 3.02 -8.79 0.87
CA HIS A 102 3.01 -7.34 0.55
C HIS A 102 3.03 -6.50 1.83
N ILE A 103 2.19 -6.89 2.80
CA ILE A 103 2.06 -6.17 4.06
C ILE A 103 3.34 -6.28 4.89
N ALA A 104 3.93 -7.48 5.01
CA ALA A 104 5.19 -7.67 5.74
C ALA A 104 6.32 -6.86 5.09
N ALA A 105 6.42 -6.88 3.76
CA ALA A 105 7.40 -6.11 3.00
C ALA A 105 7.27 -4.59 3.23
N TYR A 106 6.06 -4.06 3.11
CA TYR A 106 5.80 -2.63 3.33
C TYR A 106 6.15 -2.17 4.76
N ASN A 107 5.95 -3.02 5.75
CA ASN A 107 6.27 -2.71 7.15
C ASN A 107 7.71 -3.11 7.54
N GLY A 108 8.50 -3.62 6.59
CA GLY A 108 9.90 -3.96 6.81
C GLY A 108 10.13 -5.19 7.71
N HIS A 109 9.16 -6.09 7.81
CA HIS A 109 9.19 -7.26 8.70
C HIS A 109 9.84 -8.49 8.03
N ASP A 110 11.18 -8.49 7.96
CA ASP A 110 11.96 -9.51 7.24
C ASP A 110 11.79 -10.93 7.78
N GLU A 111 11.70 -11.12 9.10
CA GLU A 111 11.51 -12.46 9.67
C GLU A 111 10.14 -13.06 9.31
N ALA A 112 9.09 -12.25 9.30
CA ALA A 112 7.77 -12.70 8.83
C ALA A 112 7.79 -13.04 7.33
N MET A 113 8.51 -12.24 6.52
CA MET A 113 8.68 -12.54 5.09
C MET A 113 9.43 -13.86 4.85
N LYS A 114 10.50 -14.14 5.60
CA LYS A 114 11.23 -15.41 5.49
C LYS A 114 10.32 -16.61 5.68
N ILE A 115 9.43 -16.55 6.68
CA ILE A 115 8.47 -17.62 6.94
C ILE A 115 7.45 -17.72 5.80
N LEU A 116 6.87 -16.61 5.36
CA LEU A 116 5.92 -16.59 4.24
C LEU A 116 6.54 -17.18 2.96
N LEU A 117 7.76 -16.77 2.60
CA LEU A 117 8.50 -17.28 1.46
C LEU A 117 8.86 -18.76 1.60
N LYS A 118 9.24 -19.21 2.80
CA LYS A 118 9.46 -20.64 3.11
C LYS A 118 8.21 -21.49 2.90
N HIS A 119 7.03 -20.91 3.13
CA HIS A 119 5.73 -21.52 2.85
C HIS A 119 5.21 -21.20 1.44
N ASN A 120 6.10 -20.92 0.50
CA ASN A 120 5.82 -20.74 -0.93
C ASN A 120 4.91 -19.53 -1.27
N ALA A 121 4.97 -18.45 -0.49
CA ALA A 121 4.34 -17.18 -0.88
C ALA A 121 4.86 -16.72 -2.25
N ASP A 122 3.96 -16.35 -3.15
CA ASP A 122 4.29 -15.85 -4.48
C ASP A 122 4.86 -14.42 -4.40
N CYS A 123 6.19 -14.30 -4.55
CA CYS A 123 6.92 -13.02 -4.53
C CYS A 123 6.61 -12.12 -5.74
N ASN A 124 5.96 -12.65 -6.78
CA ASN A 124 5.58 -11.95 -7.99
C ASN A 124 4.06 -11.80 -8.12
N LYS A 125 3.31 -12.02 -7.03
CA LYS A 125 1.86 -11.97 -7.03
C LYS A 125 1.36 -10.58 -7.42
N ILE A 126 0.66 -10.49 -8.55
CA ILE A 126 0.00 -9.25 -8.97
C ILE A 126 -1.34 -9.13 -8.25
N VAL A 127 -1.48 -8.11 -7.40
CA VAL A 127 -2.75 -7.75 -6.76
C VAL A 127 -3.27 -6.45 -7.35
N PRO A 128 -4.46 -6.44 -7.99
CA PRO A 128 -5.07 -5.22 -8.50
C PRO A 128 -5.17 -4.16 -7.41
N GLY A 129 -4.40 -3.10 -7.60
CA GLY A 129 -4.39 -1.94 -6.72
C GLY A 129 -3.44 -1.97 -5.53
N ALA A 130 -2.60 -3.00 -5.42
CA ALA A 130 -1.40 -2.95 -4.60
C ALA A 130 -0.19 -2.56 -5.46
N GLU A 131 0.84 -2.01 -4.81
CA GLU A 131 2.17 -1.86 -5.44
C GLU A 131 2.79 -3.24 -5.69
N THR A 132 3.75 -3.36 -6.61
CA THR A 132 4.54 -4.58 -6.70
C THR A 132 5.26 -4.83 -5.37
N LEU A 133 5.47 -6.09 -5.02
CA LEU A 133 6.11 -6.47 -3.75
C LEU A 133 7.46 -5.79 -3.52
N LEU A 134 8.26 -5.67 -4.58
CA LEU A 134 9.56 -5.02 -4.52
C LEU A 134 9.43 -3.52 -4.25
N LEU A 135 8.46 -2.84 -4.86
CA LEU A 135 8.17 -1.43 -4.56
C LEU A 135 7.65 -1.24 -3.13
N ALA A 136 6.80 -2.14 -2.65
CA ALA A 136 6.32 -2.10 -1.25
C ALA A 136 7.49 -2.20 -0.26
N ALA A 137 8.46 -3.11 -0.49
CA ALA A 137 9.66 -3.23 0.34
C ALA A 137 10.54 -1.97 0.32
N ILE A 138 10.67 -1.33 -0.84
CA ILE A 138 11.42 -0.07 -1.01
C ILE A 138 10.71 1.08 -0.28
N ALA A 139 9.38 1.18 -0.41
CA ALA A 139 8.58 2.18 0.30
C ALA A 139 8.68 2.01 1.83
N GLY A 140 8.74 0.76 2.30
CA GLY A 140 9.03 0.41 3.69
C GLY A 140 10.49 0.67 4.13
N SER A 141 11.36 1.11 3.21
CA SER A 141 12.79 1.40 3.43
C SER A 141 13.59 0.23 4.02
N SER A 142 13.16 -1.01 3.78
CA SER A 142 13.82 -2.21 4.34
C SER A 142 14.65 -2.94 3.29
N VAL A 143 15.96 -2.67 3.29
CA VAL A 143 16.93 -3.33 2.39
C VAL A 143 16.90 -4.85 2.56
N LYS A 144 16.69 -5.35 3.79
CA LYS A 144 16.58 -6.79 4.03
C LYS A 144 15.38 -7.41 3.31
N CYS A 145 14.24 -6.72 3.31
CA CYS A 145 13.05 -7.18 2.60
C CYS A 145 13.26 -7.16 1.08
N VAL A 146 13.92 -6.12 0.56
CA VAL A 146 14.32 -6.05 -0.86
C VAL A 146 15.23 -7.23 -1.21
N LYS A 147 16.26 -7.51 -0.40
CA LYS A 147 17.15 -8.66 -0.57
C LYS A 147 16.41 -9.99 -0.63
N LEU A 148 15.52 -10.24 0.33
CA LEU A 148 14.72 -11.46 0.37
C LEU A 148 13.86 -11.65 -0.87
N LEU A 149 13.26 -10.58 -1.40
CA LEU A 149 12.43 -10.66 -2.61
C LEU A 149 13.26 -10.94 -3.86
N VAL A 150 14.40 -10.26 -4.01
CA VAL A 150 15.32 -10.51 -5.14
C VAL A 150 15.88 -11.94 -5.09
N GLU A 151 16.27 -12.41 -3.91
CA GLU A 151 16.69 -13.81 -3.69
C GLU A 151 15.56 -14.82 -3.98
N ALA A 152 14.31 -14.43 -3.73
CA ALA A 152 13.12 -15.21 -4.07
C ALA A 152 12.74 -15.12 -5.57
N GLY A 153 13.48 -14.38 -6.39
CA GLY A 153 13.26 -14.27 -7.84
C GLY A 153 12.33 -13.15 -8.28
N ALA A 154 12.19 -12.08 -7.49
CA ALA A 154 11.54 -10.86 -7.94
C ALA A 154 12.34 -10.16 -9.05
N ASP A 155 11.67 -9.70 -10.10
CA ASP A 155 12.32 -8.97 -11.19
C ASP A 155 12.66 -7.53 -10.75
N VAL A 156 13.96 -7.20 -10.77
CA VAL A 156 14.50 -5.89 -10.37
C VAL A 156 14.23 -4.77 -11.37
N ASN A 157 13.68 -5.11 -12.55
CA ASN A 157 13.36 -4.17 -13.62
C ASN A 157 11.85 -4.10 -13.94
N ASP A 158 11.02 -4.95 -13.31
CA ASP A 158 9.59 -5.00 -13.61
C ASP A 158 8.82 -3.80 -13.02
N GLY A 159 7.72 -3.46 -13.69
CA GLY A 159 6.80 -2.40 -13.28
C GLY A 159 6.96 -1.09 -14.07
N LEU A 160 5.89 -0.31 -14.06
CA LEU A 160 5.85 1.01 -14.70
C LEU A 160 6.78 2.02 -14.01
N ILE A 161 6.91 1.90 -12.69
CA ILE A 161 7.93 2.57 -11.90
C ILE A 161 8.95 1.49 -11.57
N THR A 162 10.16 1.62 -12.12
CA THR A 162 11.20 0.62 -11.83
C THR A 162 11.60 0.69 -10.36
N PRO A 163 11.99 -0.45 -9.75
CA PRO A 163 12.52 -0.49 -8.39
C PRO A 163 13.64 0.52 -8.17
N LEU A 164 14.52 0.71 -9.17
CA LEU A 164 15.63 1.64 -9.08
C LEU A 164 15.18 3.11 -9.05
N VAL A 165 14.15 3.47 -9.82
CA VAL A 165 13.52 4.81 -9.72
C VAL A 165 12.97 5.05 -8.32
N ALA A 166 12.29 4.06 -7.73
CA ALA A 166 11.74 4.18 -6.37
C ALA A 166 12.84 4.22 -5.29
N ALA A 167 13.97 3.57 -5.51
CA ALA A 167 15.10 3.54 -4.59
C ALA A 167 16.06 4.74 -4.73
N ALA A 168 15.83 5.66 -5.68
CA ALA A 168 16.70 6.82 -5.93
C ALA A 168 16.88 7.77 -4.71
N THR A 169 16.04 7.64 -3.68
CA THR A 169 16.12 8.37 -2.41
C THR A 169 16.50 7.48 -1.21
N ASN A 170 16.85 6.22 -1.46
CA ASN A 170 17.28 5.23 -0.46
C ASN A 170 18.58 4.57 -0.91
N THR A 171 19.71 5.13 -0.48
CA THR A 171 21.07 4.72 -0.87
C THR A 171 21.35 3.23 -0.72
N ALA A 172 20.85 2.62 0.34
CA ALA A 172 21.14 1.22 0.62
C ALA A 172 20.35 0.27 -0.31
N CYS A 173 19.09 0.59 -0.61
CA CYS A 173 18.31 -0.12 -1.62
C CYS A 173 18.89 0.14 -3.03
N LEU A 174 19.29 1.38 -3.32
CA LEU A 174 19.88 1.79 -4.59
C LEU A 174 21.12 0.95 -4.93
N LYS A 175 22.09 0.89 -4.01
CA LYS A 175 23.32 0.09 -4.16
C LYS A 175 22.99 -1.37 -4.44
N TYR A 176 22.13 -1.96 -3.62
CA TYR A 176 21.78 -3.37 -3.77
C TYR A 176 21.05 -3.68 -5.08
N LEU A 177 20.12 -2.82 -5.52
CA LEU A 177 19.42 -3.03 -6.78
C LEU A 177 20.36 -2.95 -7.99
N LEU A 178 21.34 -2.04 -7.97
CA LEU A 178 22.38 -1.98 -9.01
C LEU A 178 23.23 -3.25 -9.01
N GLU A 179 23.65 -3.74 -7.84
CA GLU A 179 24.36 -5.02 -7.70
C GLU A 179 23.53 -6.19 -8.23
N ALA A 180 22.21 -6.14 -8.06
CA ALA A 180 21.26 -7.14 -8.55
C ALA A 180 20.90 -7.00 -10.04
N GLY A 181 21.48 -6.03 -10.76
CA GLY A 181 21.29 -5.86 -12.21
C GLY A 181 20.12 -4.96 -12.61
N ALA A 182 19.66 -4.08 -11.74
CA ALA A 182 18.68 -3.06 -12.11
C ALA A 182 19.27 -2.08 -13.13
N ASN A 183 18.50 -1.73 -14.15
CA ASN A 183 18.93 -0.85 -15.23
C ASN A 183 18.82 0.64 -14.82
N PRO A 184 19.95 1.38 -14.69
CA PRO A 184 19.96 2.80 -14.33
C PRO A 184 19.47 3.73 -15.44
N ASN A 185 19.19 3.19 -16.62
CA ASN A 185 18.81 3.97 -17.80
C ASN A 185 17.33 3.85 -18.18
N VAL A 186 16.47 3.44 -17.25
CA VAL A 186 15.01 3.42 -17.46
C VAL A 186 14.39 4.62 -16.76
N PRO A 187 13.81 5.58 -17.50
CA PRO A 187 13.20 6.75 -16.90
C PRO A 187 11.86 6.44 -16.24
N ASP A 188 11.45 7.33 -15.33
CA ASP A 188 10.10 7.32 -14.77
C ASP A 188 9.04 7.79 -15.79
N ASN A 189 7.77 7.81 -15.37
CA ASN A 189 6.66 8.26 -16.20
C ASN A 189 6.72 9.74 -16.63
N PHE A 190 7.62 10.53 -16.04
CA PHE A 190 7.86 11.92 -16.41
C PHE A 190 9.10 12.08 -17.32
N GLY A 191 9.72 10.97 -17.73
CA GLY A 191 10.92 10.97 -18.55
C GLY A 191 12.21 11.26 -17.78
N ARG A 192 12.16 11.27 -16.44
CA ARG A 192 13.32 11.54 -15.59
C ARG A 192 14.08 10.25 -15.32
N MET A 193 15.39 10.29 -15.50
CA MET A 193 16.28 9.17 -15.20
C MET A 193 16.45 9.04 -13.68
N PRO A 194 16.77 7.84 -13.15
CA PRO A 194 17.05 7.63 -11.71
C PRO A 194 18.05 8.64 -11.13
N ILE A 195 19.10 9.00 -11.88
CA ILE A 195 20.11 9.98 -11.44
C ILE A 195 19.54 11.39 -11.27
N GLU A 196 18.54 11.78 -12.07
CA GLU A 196 17.86 13.06 -11.95
C GLU A 196 16.94 13.09 -10.72
N ILE A 197 16.35 11.95 -10.38
CA ILE A 197 15.53 11.80 -9.17
C ILE A 197 16.42 11.85 -7.92
N ALA A 198 17.56 11.15 -7.93
CA ALA A 198 18.57 11.24 -6.88
C ALA A 198 19.08 12.68 -6.68
N ALA A 199 19.29 13.40 -7.78
CA ALA A 199 19.72 14.81 -7.76
C ALA A 199 18.66 15.79 -7.23
N LEU A 200 17.37 15.47 -7.41
CA LEU A 200 16.24 16.26 -6.92
C LEU A 200 15.93 16.00 -5.45
N ASP A 201 15.72 14.72 -5.12
CA ASP A 201 15.05 14.27 -3.91
C ASP A 201 15.95 13.35 -3.04
N GLY A 202 17.08 12.89 -3.57
CA GLY A 202 18.04 12.00 -2.90
C GLY A 202 19.26 12.73 -2.33
N SER A 203 20.32 11.96 -2.08
CA SER A 203 21.61 12.47 -1.58
C SER A 203 22.64 12.67 -2.70
N ARG A 204 23.69 13.45 -2.43
CA ARG A 204 24.83 13.53 -3.34
C ARG A 204 25.45 12.15 -3.59
N GLU A 205 25.50 11.31 -2.56
CA GLU A 205 26.04 9.95 -2.64
C GLU A 205 25.25 9.12 -3.67
N ASP A 206 23.92 9.25 -3.72
CA ASP A 206 23.09 8.56 -4.70
C ASP A 206 23.41 8.97 -6.14
N VAL A 207 23.68 10.26 -6.36
CA VAL A 207 24.12 10.79 -7.66
C VAL A 207 25.50 10.24 -8.01
N GLU A 208 26.44 10.21 -7.05
CA GLU A 208 27.78 9.66 -7.23
C GLU A 208 27.77 8.17 -7.58
N ILE A 209 26.85 7.40 -6.99
CA ILE A 209 26.64 5.97 -7.29
C ILE A 209 26.10 5.78 -8.71
N LEU A 210 25.13 6.59 -9.11
CA LEU A 210 24.47 6.46 -10.42
C LEU A 210 25.30 7.06 -11.56
N PHE A 211 26.14 8.04 -11.29
CA PHE A 211 26.94 8.75 -12.29
C PHE A 211 27.76 7.84 -13.22
N PRO A 212 28.56 6.87 -12.73
CA PRO A 212 29.37 6.01 -13.61
C PRO A 212 28.55 5.01 -14.41
N VAL A 213 27.28 4.77 -14.06
CA VAL A 213 26.43 3.73 -14.67
C VAL A 213 25.28 4.30 -15.52
N THR A 214 25.13 5.63 -15.55
CA THR A 214 24.06 6.31 -16.29
C THR A 214 24.59 6.94 -17.58
N TYR A 215 23.84 6.80 -18.67
CA TYR A 215 24.16 7.48 -19.93
C TYR A 215 24.00 8.98 -19.80
N CYS A 216 24.86 9.72 -20.51
CA CYS A 216 24.77 11.18 -20.56
C CYS A 216 23.38 11.61 -21.05
N ILE A 217 22.72 12.46 -20.27
CA ILE A 217 21.39 12.96 -20.59
C ILE A 217 21.56 14.21 -21.45
N PRO A 218 21.08 14.23 -22.71
CA PRO A 218 21.36 15.33 -23.65
C PRO A 218 20.91 16.72 -23.18
N THR A 219 19.91 16.81 -22.30
CA THR A 219 19.40 18.07 -21.76
C THR A 219 20.29 18.66 -20.65
N VAL A 220 21.23 17.88 -20.11
CA VAL A 220 22.15 18.30 -19.05
C VAL A 220 23.47 18.74 -19.69
N HIS A 221 23.64 20.06 -19.85
CA HIS A 221 24.83 20.62 -20.52
C HIS A 221 26.14 20.43 -19.73
N ASP A 222 26.08 20.48 -18.40
CA ASP A 222 27.21 20.22 -17.50
C ASP A 222 27.06 18.81 -16.92
N TRP A 223 27.68 17.82 -17.57
CA TRP A 223 27.65 16.41 -17.14
C TRP A 223 28.68 16.11 -16.05
N SER A 224 28.70 16.93 -15.00
CA SER A 224 29.39 16.67 -13.74
C SER A 224 28.35 16.39 -12.64
N ILE A 225 28.76 15.82 -11.51
CA ILE A 225 27.86 15.59 -10.36
C ILE A 225 27.17 16.91 -9.95
N ASP A 226 27.94 18.00 -9.84
CA ASP A 226 27.42 19.31 -9.48
C ASP A 226 26.53 19.91 -10.58
N GLY A 227 26.90 19.72 -11.85
CA GLY A 227 26.10 20.14 -13.00
C GLY A 227 24.74 19.43 -13.08
N ILE A 228 24.69 18.13 -12.82
CA ILE A 228 23.46 17.33 -12.76
C ILE A 228 22.57 17.80 -11.60
N ILE A 229 23.13 17.96 -10.40
CA ILE A 229 22.39 18.46 -9.23
C ILE A 229 21.81 19.84 -9.48
N HIS A 230 22.61 20.75 -10.04
CA HIS A 230 22.17 22.08 -10.39
C HIS A 230 21.09 22.07 -11.47
N HIS A 231 21.27 21.28 -12.54
CA HIS A 231 20.30 21.12 -13.61
C HIS A 231 18.95 20.67 -13.05
N ALA A 232 18.93 19.60 -12.26
CA ALA A 232 17.71 19.03 -11.72
C ALA A 232 16.96 20.04 -10.82
N LYS A 233 17.67 20.72 -9.92
CA LYS A 233 17.09 21.77 -9.06
C LYS A 233 16.56 22.95 -9.87
N SER A 234 17.30 23.39 -10.90
CA SER A 234 16.87 24.49 -11.77
C SER A 234 15.65 24.13 -12.64
N ALA A 235 15.56 22.87 -13.08
CA ALA A 235 14.42 22.33 -13.80
C ALA A 235 13.18 22.32 -12.90
N SER A 236 13.32 21.95 -11.62
CA SER A 236 12.25 22.05 -10.61
C SER A 236 11.77 23.50 -10.41
N MET A 237 12.69 24.47 -10.34
CA MET A 237 12.37 25.90 -10.19
C MET A 237 11.65 26.51 -11.41
N LYS A 238 12.03 26.10 -12.64
CA LYS A 238 11.31 26.47 -13.88
C LYS A 238 9.95 25.78 -14.00
N GLN A 239 9.76 24.68 -13.28
CA GLN A 239 8.55 23.87 -13.27
C GLN A 239 7.51 24.29 -12.21
N GLY A 240 7.88 25.02 -11.15
CA GLY A 240 6.97 25.32 -10.02
C GLY A 240 5.59 25.93 -10.37
N ASP A 241 5.48 26.72 -11.44
CA ASP A 241 4.22 27.39 -11.83
C ASP A 241 3.58 26.76 -13.10
N HIS A 242 4.37 26.57 -14.16
CA HIS A 242 3.91 25.93 -15.40
C HIS A 242 3.80 24.40 -15.33
N SER A 243 4.63 23.71 -14.51
CA SER A 243 4.53 22.26 -14.36
C SER A 243 3.39 21.86 -13.47
N ASN A 244 3.01 22.62 -12.44
CA ASN A 244 1.83 22.23 -11.65
C ASN A 244 0.57 22.24 -12.53
N VAL A 245 0.43 23.22 -13.43
CA VAL A 245 -0.66 23.27 -14.41
C VAL A 245 -0.53 22.16 -15.46
N ARG A 246 0.66 21.94 -16.04
CA ARG A 246 0.90 20.89 -17.05
C ARG A 246 0.78 19.47 -16.48
N ARG A 247 1.35 19.22 -15.30
CA ARG A 247 1.29 17.97 -14.51
C ARG A 247 -0.13 17.68 -14.08
N MET A 248 -0.89 18.69 -13.66
CA MET A 248 -2.32 18.55 -13.42
C MET A 248 -3.07 18.17 -14.71
N ALA A 249 -2.76 18.80 -15.84
CA ALA A 249 -3.38 18.48 -17.12
C ALA A 249 -3.03 17.06 -17.62
N GLU A 250 -1.78 16.63 -17.45
CA GLU A 250 -1.30 15.29 -17.81
C GLU A 250 -1.91 14.22 -16.90
N LEU A 251 -1.94 14.41 -15.59
CA LEU A 251 -2.61 13.51 -14.64
C LEU A 251 -4.11 13.39 -14.96
N LYS A 252 -4.79 14.51 -15.25
CA LYS A 252 -6.20 14.52 -15.69
C LYS A 252 -6.37 13.75 -17.01
N SER A 253 -5.48 13.94 -17.97
CA SER A 253 -5.51 13.25 -19.27
C SER A 253 -5.32 11.73 -19.14
N LEU A 254 -4.31 11.30 -18.37
CA LEU A 254 -4.05 9.90 -18.08
C LEU A 254 -5.22 9.24 -17.33
N ALA A 255 -5.81 9.95 -16.37
CA ALA A 255 -6.97 9.46 -15.64
C ALA A 255 -8.19 9.30 -16.58
N VAL A 256 -8.42 10.25 -17.48
CA VAL A 256 -9.49 10.17 -18.49
C VAL A 256 -9.25 9.00 -19.46
N ASN A 257 -8.01 8.76 -19.89
CA ASN A 257 -7.67 7.63 -20.75
C ASN A 257 -7.86 6.29 -20.02
N SER A 258 -7.54 6.23 -18.73
CA SER A 258 -7.80 5.05 -17.88
C SER A 258 -9.30 4.79 -17.75
N LEU A 259 -10.11 5.84 -17.55
CA LEU A 259 -11.58 5.74 -17.55
C LEU A 259 -12.13 5.19 -18.88
N LYS A 260 -11.60 5.63 -20.03
CA LYS A 260 -12.00 5.11 -21.35
C LYS A 260 -11.73 3.62 -21.51
N ARG A 261 -10.73 3.09 -20.80
CA ARG A 261 -10.36 1.67 -20.79
C ARG A 261 -11.08 0.87 -19.70
N ASN A 262 -12.00 1.48 -18.95
CA ASN A 262 -12.62 0.91 -17.74
C ASN A 262 -11.62 0.55 -16.63
N ASP A 263 -10.42 1.12 -16.65
CA ASP A 263 -9.43 0.97 -15.57
C ASP A 263 -9.69 2.02 -14.48
N TYR A 264 -10.69 1.71 -13.65
CA TYR A 264 -11.15 2.60 -12.58
C TYR A 264 -10.15 2.73 -11.44
N PHE A 265 -9.31 1.71 -11.21
CA PHE A 265 -8.29 1.76 -10.17
C PHE A 265 -7.19 2.77 -10.54
N SER A 266 -6.60 2.63 -11.73
CA SER A 266 -5.55 3.55 -12.19
C SER A 266 -6.08 4.98 -12.29
N ALA A 267 -7.32 5.15 -12.76
CA ALA A 267 -7.98 6.46 -12.77
C ALA A 267 -8.10 7.06 -11.36
N ALA A 268 -8.55 6.28 -10.37
CA ALA A 268 -8.69 6.75 -8.98
C ALA A 268 -7.34 7.14 -8.35
N THR A 269 -6.28 6.37 -8.64
CA THR A 269 -4.92 6.65 -8.19
C THR A 269 -4.39 7.94 -8.79
N LEU A 270 -4.54 8.11 -10.10
CA LEU A 270 -4.14 9.34 -10.81
C LEU A 270 -4.89 10.57 -10.30
N TYR A 271 -6.19 10.45 -10.03
CA TYR A 271 -6.95 11.54 -9.39
C TYR A 271 -6.47 11.83 -7.97
N SER A 272 -6.11 10.81 -7.19
CA SER A 272 -5.57 11.00 -5.83
C SER A 272 -4.23 11.71 -5.84
N VAL A 273 -3.36 11.39 -6.81
CA VAL A 273 -2.10 12.11 -7.03
C VAL A 273 -2.39 13.55 -7.45
N ALA A 274 -3.31 13.77 -8.39
CA ALA A 274 -3.71 15.11 -8.83
C ALA A 274 -4.23 15.98 -7.66
N MET A 275 -5.01 15.41 -6.75
CA MET A 275 -5.55 16.12 -5.59
C MET A 275 -4.49 16.55 -4.57
N LYS A 276 -3.29 15.94 -4.55
CA LYS A 276 -2.17 16.45 -3.74
C LYS A 276 -1.69 17.81 -4.24
N HIS A 277 -1.88 18.10 -5.53
CA HIS A 277 -1.52 19.36 -6.16
C HIS A 277 -2.64 20.40 -6.08
N ASP A 278 -3.91 19.99 -6.22
CA ASP A 278 -5.08 20.87 -6.01
C ASP A 278 -6.17 20.14 -5.21
N ARG A 279 -6.19 20.42 -3.91
CA ARG A 279 -7.14 19.79 -2.97
C ARG A 279 -8.55 20.36 -3.06
N HIS A 280 -8.77 21.45 -3.80
CA HIS A 280 -10.07 22.14 -3.91
C HIS A 280 -10.74 21.97 -5.29
N ASP A 281 -10.15 21.17 -6.19
CA ASP A 281 -10.79 20.83 -7.46
C ASP A 281 -11.89 19.78 -7.26
N ALA A 282 -13.13 20.25 -7.09
CA ALA A 282 -14.32 19.42 -6.97
C ALA A 282 -14.50 18.43 -8.14
N THR A 283 -13.93 18.70 -9.32
CA THR A 283 -14.04 17.79 -10.46
C THR A 283 -13.21 16.52 -10.27
N LEU A 284 -12.06 16.62 -9.60
CA LEU A 284 -11.24 15.46 -9.23
C LEU A 284 -11.98 14.56 -8.25
N LEU A 285 -12.59 15.14 -7.21
CA LEU A 285 -13.43 14.44 -6.24
C LEU A 285 -14.61 13.73 -6.92
N SER A 286 -15.34 14.43 -7.80
CA SER A 286 -16.49 13.84 -8.52
C SER A 286 -16.08 12.68 -9.44
N ASN A 287 -14.93 12.79 -10.10
CA ASN A 287 -14.45 11.74 -11.00
C ASN A 287 -13.83 10.57 -10.24
N ARG A 288 -13.16 10.81 -9.11
CA ARG A 288 -12.65 9.74 -8.24
C ARG A 288 -13.79 9.01 -7.52
N SER A 289 -14.83 9.74 -7.09
CA SER A 289 -16.09 9.15 -6.60
C SER A 289 -16.71 8.20 -7.64
N LEU A 290 -16.75 8.58 -8.92
CA LEU A 290 -17.19 7.67 -10.00
C LEU A 290 -16.35 6.39 -10.06
N CYS A 291 -15.03 6.51 -9.95
CA CYS A 291 -14.15 5.34 -9.98
C CYS A 291 -14.47 4.40 -8.82
N PHE A 292 -14.63 4.93 -7.61
CA PHE A 292 -15.02 4.14 -6.43
C PHE A 292 -16.39 3.47 -6.60
N LEU A 293 -17.39 4.17 -7.15
CA LEU A 293 -18.70 3.57 -7.48
C LEU A 293 -18.56 2.36 -8.42
N ARG A 294 -17.72 2.49 -9.45
CA ARG A 294 -17.49 1.43 -10.44
C ARG A 294 -16.70 0.25 -9.88
N MET A 295 -15.89 0.49 -8.86
CA MET A 295 -15.18 -0.55 -8.10
C MET A 295 -16.02 -1.16 -6.97
N GLY A 296 -17.24 -0.67 -6.72
CA GLY A 296 -18.10 -1.15 -5.63
C GLY A 296 -17.75 -0.58 -4.24
N ASP A 297 -16.84 0.39 -4.15
CA ASP A 297 -16.45 1.02 -2.89
C ASP A 297 -17.37 2.21 -2.57
N GLY A 298 -18.58 1.90 -2.09
CA GLY A 298 -19.61 2.90 -1.79
C GLY A 298 -19.20 3.91 -0.71
N HIS A 299 -18.38 3.51 0.27
CA HIS A 299 -17.96 4.40 1.35
C HIS A 299 -16.99 5.48 0.86
N LYS A 300 -15.96 5.10 0.08
CA LYS A 300 -15.06 6.09 -0.53
C LYS A 300 -15.77 6.95 -1.56
N ALA A 301 -16.68 6.36 -2.33
CA ALA A 301 -17.52 7.10 -3.26
C ALA A 301 -18.36 8.17 -2.55
N LEU A 302 -18.96 7.82 -1.41
CA LEU A 302 -19.77 8.70 -0.58
C LEU A 302 -18.93 9.85 -0.01
N GLN A 303 -17.76 9.55 0.54
CA GLN A 303 -16.86 10.56 1.10
C GLN A 303 -16.46 11.60 0.06
N ASP A 304 -16.02 11.16 -1.13
CA ASP A 304 -15.64 12.08 -2.21
C ASP A 304 -16.85 12.86 -2.75
N ALA A 305 -18.03 12.24 -2.81
CA ALA A 305 -19.24 12.90 -3.28
C ALA A 305 -19.77 13.95 -2.30
N LEU A 306 -19.69 13.70 -0.98
CA LEU A 306 -20.03 14.67 0.06
C LEU A 306 -19.09 15.88 -0.02
N ALA A 307 -17.77 15.64 -0.02
CA ALA A 307 -16.78 16.71 -0.14
C ALA A 307 -16.96 17.52 -1.45
N CYS A 308 -17.27 16.84 -2.55
CA CYS A 308 -17.58 17.50 -3.82
C CYS A 308 -18.83 18.40 -3.73
N SER A 309 -19.91 17.93 -3.09
CA SER A 309 -21.17 18.68 -2.95
C SER A 309 -21.02 19.84 -1.97
N GLU A 310 -20.20 19.71 -0.92
CA GLU A 310 -19.86 20.80 0.00
C GLU A 310 -19.03 21.89 -0.71
N MET A 311 -18.05 21.51 -1.53
CA MET A 311 -17.23 22.45 -2.30
C MET A 311 -18.02 23.18 -3.40
N ARG A 312 -18.99 22.50 -4.03
CA ARG A 312 -19.85 23.09 -5.08
C ARG A 312 -21.33 22.71 -4.88
N PRO A 313 -22.05 23.37 -3.94
CA PRO A 313 -23.44 23.03 -3.63
C PRO A 313 -24.40 23.19 -4.82
N GLY A 314 -24.09 24.08 -5.76
CA GLY A 314 -24.88 24.29 -6.98
C GLY A 314 -24.52 23.37 -8.15
N TRP A 315 -23.61 22.40 -7.99
CA TRP A 315 -23.16 21.55 -9.10
C TRP A 315 -23.91 20.20 -9.13
N PRO A 316 -24.84 19.98 -10.08
CA PRO A 316 -25.73 18.81 -10.06
C PRO A 316 -24.98 17.47 -10.13
N LYS A 317 -23.80 17.46 -10.77
CA LYS A 317 -22.97 16.26 -10.89
C LYS A 317 -22.47 15.77 -9.53
N GLY A 318 -22.19 16.65 -8.57
CA GLY A 318 -21.80 16.28 -7.21
C GLY A 318 -22.94 15.54 -6.49
N TRP A 319 -24.15 16.10 -6.51
CA TRP A 319 -25.34 15.50 -5.93
C TRP A 319 -25.74 14.18 -6.60
N TYR A 320 -25.57 14.06 -7.92
CA TYR A 320 -25.77 12.78 -8.62
C TYR A 320 -24.82 11.69 -8.11
N ARG A 321 -23.53 12.02 -7.92
CA ARG A 321 -22.55 11.07 -7.34
C ARG A 321 -22.92 10.69 -5.92
N LEU A 322 -23.40 11.65 -5.14
CA LEU A 322 -23.84 11.42 -3.77
C LEU A 322 -25.01 10.43 -3.72
N GLY A 323 -26.05 10.67 -4.51
CA GLY A 323 -27.19 9.77 -4.63
C GLY A 323 -26.80 8.37 -5.09
N ALA A 324 -25.89 8.25 -6.08
CA ALA A 324 -25.38 6.97 -6.54
C ALA A 324 -24.60 6.21 -5.46
N ALA A 325 -23.80 6.91 -4.64
CA ALA A 325 -23.06 6.31 -3.53
C ALA A 325 -24.00 5.81 -2.42
N LEU A 326 -25.01 6.60 -2.06
CA LEU A 326 -26.04 6.21 -1.10
C LEU A 326 -26.83 4.98 -1.59
N MET A 327 -27.21 4.95 -2.86
CA MET A 327 -27.90 3.79 -3.47
C MET A 327 -27.04 2.53 -3.44
N LEU A 328 -25.74 2.64 -3.71
CA LEU A 328 -24.81 1.50 -3.64
C LEU A 328 -24.68 0.96 -2.21
N LEU A 329 -24.72 1.84 -1.21
CA LEU A 329 -24.62 1.49 0.20
C LEU A 329 -25.93 0.95 0.80
N LYS A 330 -27.06 1.00 0.06
CA LYS A 330 -28.39 0.57 0.52
C LYS A 330 -28.71 1.08 1.95
N VAL A 331 -28.44 2.35 2.20
CA VAL A 331 -28.97 3.05 3.39
C VAL A 331 -30.44 3.39 3.12
#